data_AF-A0AA39IUF1-F1
#
_entry.id   AF-A0AA39IUF1-F1
#
_cell.length_a   1.000
_cell.length_b   1.000
_cell.length_c   1.000
_cell.angle_alpha   90.00
_cell.angle_beta   90.00
_cell.angle_gamma   90.00
#
_symmetry.space_group_name_H-M   'P 1'
#
loop_
_entity.id
_entity.type
_entity.pdbx_description
1 polymer ?
#
loop_
_entity_poly.entity_id
_entity_poly.type
_entity_poly.pdbx_seq_one_letter_code
_entity_poly.pdbx_strand_id
1 'polypeptide(L)'
;MTLGQLNSLDLTSVYRQGINFPPLIPFVLNPLKLPALLDLTVGCLSGCASRDKDTTFTSIRHLIERSQSPLTSLHFDNGEIIENDLIHILSSTPTLQVLRLKNGGGGITDEVVNDLARRVDTESRSPVPALVPHLHTLQLSGQLDFQVELYVGMVESRWTCHPHHLKSVDICRFMGWRREREEEEANILALSRLDVLVSEGLDVTVSTQRM
;
A
#
# COMPACT_ATOMS: atom_id res chain seq x y z
N MET A 1 -7.50 -7.99 -24.42
CA MET A 1 -6.28 -8.73 -24.83
C MET A 1 -5.80 -9.54 -23.65
N THR A 2 -5.58 -10.84 -23.80
CA THR A 2 -5.08 -11.70 -22.72
C THR A 2 -3.60 -11.99 -22.92
N LEU A 3 -2.77 -11.75 -21.91
CA LEU A 3 -1.36 -12.12 -21.92
C LEU A 3 -1.13 -13.18 -20.84
N GLY A 4 -1.28 -14.45 -21.23
CA GLY A 4 -1.36 -15.58 -20.29
C GLY A 4 -0.05 -16.01 -19.64
N GLN A 5 1.09 -15.47 -20.10
CA GLN A 5 2.43 -15.80 -19.59
C GLN A 5 3.17 -14.59 -19.01
N LEU A 6 2.51 -13.42 -18.98
CA LEU A 6 3.13 -12.20 -18.47
C LEU A 6 3.09 -12.23 -16.93
N ASN A 7 4.25 -12.45 -16.33
CA ASN A 7 4.38 -12.55 -14.87
C ASN A 7 4.70 -11.20 -14.21
N SER A 8 5.23 -10.23 -14.95
CA SER A 8 5.59 -8.92 -14.43
C SER A 8 5.16 -7.83 -15.40
N LEU A 9 4.58 -6.76 -14.88
CA LEU A 9 4.19 -5.57 -15.64
C LEU A 9 4.67 -4.32 -14.91
N ASP A 10 5.48 -3.51 -15.59
CA ASP A 10 5.89 -2.19 -15.15
C ASP A 10 5.34 -1.15 -16.12
N LEU A 11 4.56 -0.20 -15.60
CA LEU A 11 4.02 0.92 -16.35
C LEU A 11 4.39 2.22 -15.64
N THR A 12 5.22 3.04 -16.28
CA THR A 12 5.56 4.36 -15.78
C THR A 12 5.11 5.43 -16.78
N SER A 13 4.32 6.39 -16.31
CA SER A 13 4.00 7.61 -17.06
C SER A 13 4.95 8.74 -16.65
N VAL A 14 5.32 9.59 -17.60
CA VAL A 14 6.25 10.70 -17.39
C VAL A 14 5.51 12.00 -17.64
N TYR A 15 5.68 12.96 -16.73
CA TYR A 15 5.14 14.30 -16.93
C TYR A 15 5.94 15.05 -18.00
N ARG A 16 5.23 15.65 -18.97
CA ARG A 16 5.80 16.58 -19.94
C ARG A 16 5.12 17.92 -19.81
N GLN A 17 5.91 18.93 -19.43
CA GLN A 17 5.44 20.30 -19.27
C GLN A 17 4.77 20.81 -20.55
N GLY A 18 3.60 21.44 -20.42
CA GLY A 18 2.84 21.98 -21.55
C GLY A 18 1.93 20.99 -22.26
N ILE A 19 1.85 19.72 -21.83
CA ILE A 19 0.93 18.75 -22.40
C ILE A 19 0.00 18.16 -21.33
N ASN A 20 -1.26 18.60 -21.35
CA ASN A 20 -2.32 18.01 -20.54
C ASN A 20 -2.85 16.75 -21.23
N PHE A 21 -2.15 15.63 -21.11
CA PHE A 21 -2.73 14.34 -21.52
C PHE A 21 -3.60 13.77 -20.39
N PRO A 22 -4.71 13.10 -20.73
CA PRO A 22 -5.41 12.27 -19.76
C PRO A 22 -4.49 11.14 -19.27
N PRO A 23 -4.76 10.54 -18.10
CA PRO A 23 -3.96 9.43 -17.57
C PRO A 23 -3.90 8.31 -18.61
N LEU A 24 -2.70 7.99 -19.11
CA LEU A 24 -2.51 6.99 -20.18
C LEU A 24 -2.56 5.56 -19.66
N ILE A 25 -2.20 5.36 -18.39
CA ILE A 25 -2.11 4.05 -17.74
C ILE A 25 -3.46 3.33 -17.74
N PRO A 26 -4.61 3.97 -17.39
CA PRO A 26 -5.92 3.36 -17.53
C PRO A 26 -6.23 2.82 -18.92
N PHE A 27 -5.84 3.54 -19.99
CA PHE A 27 -6.08 3.08 -21.37
C PHE A 27 -5.29 1.80 -21.71
N VAL A 28 -4.14 1.60 -21.06
CA VAL A 28 -3.33 0.39 -21.20
C VAL A 28 -3.86 -0.74 -20.31
N LEU A 29 -4.23 -0.46 -19.07
CA LEU A 29 -4.66 -1.48 -18.10
C LEU A 29 -6.07 -2.01 -18.39
N ASN A 30 -7.01 -1.14 -18.76
CA ASN A 30 -8.41 -1.48 -18.95
C ASN A 30 -8.69 -2.56 -20.01
N PRO A 31 -7.92 -2.74 -21.10
CA PRO A 31 -8.14 -3.85 -22.04
C PRO A 31 -7.40 -5.16 -21.68
N LEU A 32 -6.53 -5.17 -20.67
CA LEU A 32 -5.65 -6.31 -20.37
C LEU A 32 -6.27 -7.34 -19.42
N LYS A 33 -6.01 -8.62 -19.68
CA LYS A 33 -6.24 -9.71 -18.73
C LYS A 33 -4.93 -10.48 -18.54
N LEU A 34 -4.43 -10.52 -17.30
CA LEU A 34 -3.07 -10.97 -16.98
C LEU A 34 -3.11 -12.09 -15.92
N PRO A 35 -3.66 -13.27 -16.22
CA PRO A 35 -3.94 -14.30 -15.21
C PRO A 35 -2.70 -14.87 -14.51
N ALA A 36 -1.52 -14.71 -15.10
CA ALA A 36 -0.24 -15.18 -14.52
C ALA A 36 0.55 -14.06 -13.82
N LEU A 37 -0.01 -12.85 -13.68
CA LEU A 37 0.71 -11.70 -13.11
C LEU A 37 1.07 -11.93 -11.64
N LEU A 38 2.36 -11.79 -11.34
CA LEU A 38 2.95 -11.87 -10.01
C LEU A 38 3.34 -10.47 -9.52
N ASP A 39 3.92 -9.65 -10.39
CA ASP A 39 4.45 -8.34 -10.04
C ASP A 39 3.80 -7.23 -10.86
N LEU A 40 3.21 -6.25 -10.17
CA LEU A 40 2.66 -5.05 -10.79
C LEU A 40 3.34 -3.81 -10.23
N THR A 41 4.00 -3.05 -11.10
CA THR A 41 4.55 -1.73 -10.78
C THR A 41 3.88 -0.67 -11.64
N VAL A 42 3.35 0.37 -10.99
CA VAL A 42 2.69 1.48 -11.66
C VAL A 42 3.21 2.80 -11.09
N GLY A 43 3.97 3.54 -11.91
CA GLY A 43 4.49 4.86 -11.58
C GLY A 43 3.74 5.96 -12.34
N CYS A 44 3.21 6.93 -11.61
CA CYS A 44 2.44 8.01 -12.20
C CYS A 44 3.24 9.33 -12.30
N LEU A 45 3.08 10.06 -13.41
CA LEU A 45 3.59 11.42 -13.60
C LEU A 45 5.04 11.62 -13.11
N SER A 46 5.94 10.71 -13.47
CA SER A 46 7.35 10.79 -13.07
C SER A 46 7.94 12.16 -13.41
N GLY A 47 8.62 12.78 -12.43
CA GLY A 47 9.16 14.14 -12.53
C GLY A 47 8.17 15.27 -12.23
N CYS A 48 6.93 14.95 -11.84
CA CYS A 48 5.94 15.93 -11.40
C CYS A 48 5.74 15.91 -9.88
N ALA A 49 5.57 17.08 -9.28
CA ALA A 49 5.19 17.20 -7.87
C ALA A 49 3.69 16.96 -7.62
N SER A 50 2.86 16.98 -8.66
CA SER A 50 1.43 16.67 -8.55
C SER A 50 1.17 15.18 -8.67
N ARG A 51 0.21 14.69 -7.88
CA ARG A 51 -0.30 13.33 -7.97
C ARG A 51 -1.18 13.15 -9.20
N ASP A 52 -1.14 11.94 -9.77
CA ASP A 52 -2.10 11.53 -10.78
C ASP A 52 -3.48 11.28 -10.18
N LYS A 53 -4.51 11.36 -11.02
CA LYS A 53 -5.89 11.16 -10.62
C LYS A 53 -6.14 9.71 -10.19
N ASP A 54 -7.13 9.58 -9.31
CA ASP A 54 -7.66 8.33 -8.77
C ASP A 54 -8.00 7.26 -9.82
N THR A 55 -8.38 7.67 -11.03
CA THR A 55 -8.70 6.79 -12.17
C THR A 55 -7.62 5.74 -12.47
N THR A 56 -6.34 6.05 -12.24
CA THR A 56 -5.25 5.07 -12.42
C THR A 56 -5.32 3.97 -11.38
N PHE A 57 -5.52 4.32 -10.11
CA PHE A 57 -5.64 3.34 -9.04
C PHE A 57 -6.89 2.45 -9.22
N THR A 58 -8.02 3.03 -9.60
CA THR A 58 -9.23 2.26 -9.94
C THR A 58 -9.00 1.30 -11.10
N SER A 59 -8.20 1.67 -12.11
CA SER A 59 -7.87 0.77 -13.21
C SER A 59 -7.00 -0.42 -12.78
N ILE A 60 -6.16 -0.27 -11.76
CA ILE A 60 -5.42 -1.37 -11.13
C ILE A 60 -6.39 -2.33 -10.44
N ARG A 61 -7.34 -1.79 -9.65
CA ARG A 61 -8.39 -2.58 -9.00
C ARG A 61 -9.18 -3.40 -10.02
N HIS A 62 -9.62 -2.80 -11.13
CA HIS A 62 -10.31 -3.53 -12.21
C HIS A 62 -9.43 -4.57 -12.91
N LEU A 63 -8.13 -4.31 -13.10
CA LEU A 63 -7.20 -5.29 -13.67
C LEU A 63 -7.12 -6.53 -12.78
N ILE A 64 -6.96 -6.35 -11.47
CA ILE A 64 -6.84 -7.42 -10.48
C ILE A 64 -8.13 -8.25 -10.46
N GLU A 65 -9.28 -7.59 -10.36
CA GLU A 65 -10.60 -8.24 -10.35
C GLU A 65 -10.83 -9.09 -11.61
N ARG A 66 -10.48 -8.56 -12.79
CA ARG A 66 -10.65 -9.27 -14.06
C ARG A 66 -9.64 -10.38 -14.29
N SER A 67 -8.41 -10.21 -13.80
CA SER A 67 -7.30 -11.12 -14.08
C SER A 67 -7.24 -12.28 -13.09
N GLN A 68 -7.69 -12.06 -11.85
CA GLN A 68 -7.63 -13.04 -10.76
C GLN A 68 -6.21 -13.62 -10.59
N SER A 69 -5.22 -12.75 -10.76
CA SER A 69 -3.81 -13.13 -10.80
C SER A 69 -3.30 -13.47 -9.40
N PRO A 70 -2.35 -14.41 -9.26
CA PRO A 70 -1.70 -14.72 -7.99
C PRO A 70 -0.65 -13.65 -7.63
N LEU A 71 -1.08 -12.39 -7.54
CA LEU A 71 -0.21 -11.23 -7.35
C LEU A 71 0.57 -11.36 -6.03
N THR A 72 1.88 -11.26 -6.11
CA THR A 72 2.81 -11.30 -4.98
C THR A 72 3.37 -9.93 -4.64
N SER A 73 3.46 -9.02 -5.61
CA SER A 73 3.99 -7.68 -5.43
C SER A 73 3.12 -6.62 -6.10
N LEU A 74 2.78 -5.57 -5.35
CA LEU A 74 2.13 -4.38 -5.85
C LEU A 74 2.92 -3.14 -5.46
N HIS A 75 3.34 -2.38 -6.46
CA HIS A 75 3.97 -1.07 -6.30
C HIS A 75 3.16 -0.01 -7.04
N PHE A 76 2.72 1.01 -6.31
CA PHE A 76 2.04 2.17 -6.87
C PHE A 76 2.73 3.44 -6.37
N ASP A 77 3.04 4.36 -7.29
CA ASP A 77 3.76 5.60 -6.97
C ASP A 77 3.09 6.84 -7.58
N ASN A 78 3.04 7.92 -6.79
CA ASN A 78 2.66 9.28 -7.19
C ASN A 78 1.25 9.43 -7.77
N GLY A 79 0.25 8.84 -7.11
CA GLY A 79 -1.16 8.97 -7.49
C GLY A 79 -2.12 8.99 -6.29
N GLU A 80 -3.35 9.44 -6.54
CA GLU A 80 -4.43 9.36 -5.56
C GLU A 80 -4.88 7.90 -5.37
N ILE A 81 -5.06 7.51 -4.12
CA ILE A 81 -5.49 6.18 -3.71
C ILE A 81 -6.92 6.29 -3.18
N ILE A 82 -7.81 5.46 -3.70
CA ILE A 82 -9.16 5.35 -3.15
C ILE A 82 -9.16 4.21 -2.14
N GLU A 83 -9.57 4.53 -0.91
CA GLU A 83 -9.65 3.58 0.21
C GLU A 83 -10.42 2.30 -0.15
N ASN A 84 -11.64 2.43 -0.69
CA ASN A 84 -12.46 1.28 -1.08
C ASN A 84 -11.79 0.40 -2.14
N ASP A 85 -11.04 1.00 -3.08
CA ASP A 85 -10.30 0.23 -4.07
C ASP A 85 -9.09 -0.46 -3.44
N LEU A 86 -8.43 0.17 -2.47
CA LEU A 86 -7.32 -0.44 -1.75
C LEU A 86 -7.81 -1.65 -0.93
N ILE A 87 -8.89 -1.51 -0.16
CA ILE A 87 -9.50 -2.62 0.59
C ILE A 87 -9.90 -3.76 -0.36
N HIS A 88 -10.48 -3.44 -1.53
CA HIS A 88 -10.82 -4.44 -2.53
C HIS A 88 -9.60 -5.17 -3.09
N ILE A 89 -8.51 -4.45 -3.37
CA ILE A 89 -7.25 -5.04 -3.82
C ILE A 89 -6.69 -5.99 -2.75
N LEU A 90 -6.63 -5.54 -1.49
CA LEU A 90 -6.09 -6.31 -0.37
C LEU A 90 -6.90 -7.58 -0.10
N SER A 91 -8.22 -7.52 -0.25
CA SER A 91 -9.11 -8.69 -0.11
C SER A 91 -9.03 -9.65 -1.29
N SER A 92 -8.77 -9.14 -2.50
CA SER A 92 -8.70 -9.96 -3.73
C SER A 92 -7.32 -10.58 -3.97
N THR A 93 -6.31 -10.22 -3.19
CA THR A 93 -4.91 -10.66 -3.38
C THR A 93 -4.33 -11.33 -2.13
N PRO A 94 -4.87 -12.49 -1.67
CA PRO A 94 -4.37 -13.17 -0.48
C PRO A 94 -2.92 -13.66 -0.62
N THR A 95 -2.39 -13.75 -1.83
CA THR A 95 -1.00 -14.12 -2.15
C THR A 95 -0.01 -12.95 -2.04
N LEU A 96 -0.49 -11.73 -1.79
CA LEU A 96 0.34 -10.54 -1.76
C LEU A 96 1.36 -10.62 -0.62
N GLN A 97 2.62 -10.42 -0.97
CA GLN A 97 3.79 -10.51 -0.09
C GLN A 97 4.45 -9.14 0.11
N VAL A 98 4.43 -8.31 -0.94
CA VAL A 98 5.04 -6.99 -0.97
C VAL A 98 4.00 -5.95 -1.40
N LEU A 99 3.78 -4.95 -0.54
CA LEU A 99 2.94 -3.79 -0.84
C LEU A 99 3.76 -2.52 -0.69
N ARG A 100 3.84 -1.73 -1.76
CA ARG A 100 4.54 -0.45 -1.78
C ARG A 100 3.60 0.62 -2.34
N LEU A 101 3.13 1.51 -1.50
CA LEU A 101 2.29 2.65 -1.87
C LEU A 101 3.09 3.91 -1.60
N LYS A 102 3.68 4.50 -2.65
CA LYS A 102 4.59 5.62 -2.55
C LYS A 102 3.98 6.92 -3.04
N ASN A 103 4.28 8.00 -2.33
CA ASN A 103 3.72 9.33 -2.59
C ASN A 103 2.19 9.31 -2.83
N GLY A 104 1.48 8.44 -2.10
CA GLY A 104 0.05 8.24 -2.21
C GLY A 104 -0.75 9.33 -1.52
N GLY A 105 -1.94 9.63 -2.04
CA GLY A 105 -2.91 10.54 -1.43
C GLY A 105 -4.19 9.85 -0.97
N GLY A 106 -4.73 10.29 0.16
CA GLY A 106 -6.14 10.13 0.56
C GLY A 106 -6.61 8.75 1.05
N GLY A 107 -6.12 7.66 0.49
CA GLY A 107 -6.74 6.33 0.68
C GLY A 107 -6.13 5.42 1.73
N ILE A 108 -5.12 5.88 2.49
CA ILE A 108 -4.48 5.09 3.55
C ILE A 108 -4.96 5.64 4.90
N THR A 109 -6.04 5.07 5.41
CA THR A 109 -6.81 5.53 6.58
C THR A 109 -6.65 4.61 7.80
N ASP A 110 -7.20 5.03 8.95
CA ASP A 110 -7.33 4.17 10.14
C ASP A 110 -8.08 2.85 9.84
N GLU A 111 -9.10 2.88 8.98
CA GLU A 111 -9.86 1.69 8.59
C GLU A 111 -8.97 0.69 7.84
N VAL A 112 -8.18 1.16 6.86
CA VAL A 112 -7.21 0.31 6.15
C VAL A 112 -6.18 -0.30 7.10
N VAL A 113 -5.68 0.47 8.06
CA VAL A 113 -4.70 -0.02 9.05
C VAL A 113 -5.31 -1.08 9.96
N ASN A 114 -6.54 -0.86 10.45
CA ASN A 114 -7.26 -1.83 11.26
C ASN A 114 -7.57 -3.12 10.49
N ASP A 115 -7.92 -3.00 9.22
CA ASP A 115 -8.16 -4.12 8.32
C ASP A 115 -6.90 -4.97 8.09
N LEU A 116 -5.74 -4.33 7.98
CA LEU A 116 -4.44 -5.01 7.94
C LEU A 116 -4.09 -5.66 9.29
N ALA A 117 -4.46 -5.06 10.42
CA ALA A 117 -4.16 -5.58 11.76
C ALA A 117 -4.88 -6.90 12.09
N ARG A 118 -5.95 -7.23 11.36
CA ARG A 118 -6.73 -8.45 11.57
C ARG A 118 -5.86 -9.69 11.43
N ARG A 119 -5.95 -10.57 12.43
CA ARG A 119 -5.26 -11.85 12.46
C ARG A 119 -6.08 -12.94 11.79
N VAL A 120 -5.38 -13.96 11.28
CA VAL A 120 -5.98 -15.25 10.95
C VAL A 120 -6.16 -16.02 12.27
N ASP A 121 -7.07 -15.58 13.14
CA ASP A 121 -7.34 -16.32 14.37
C ASP A 121 -8.30 -17.48 14.08
N THR A 122 -7.80 -18.70 14.29
CA THR A 122 -8.57 -19.96 14.24
C THR A 122 -9.62 -20.09 15.34
N GLU A 123 -9.70 -19.17 16.30
CA GLU A 123 -10.57 -19.26 17.48
C GLU A 123 -11.74 -18.25 17.50
N SER A 124 -11.73 -17.25 16.62
CA SER A 124 -12.78 -16.22 16.61
C SER A 124 -13.98 -16.66 15.76
N ARG A 125 -15.16 -16.69 16.38
CA ARG A 125 -16.46 -17.11 15.82
C ARG A 125 -17.01 -16.19 14.70
N SER A 126 -16.22 -15.23 14.23
CA SER A 126 -16.56 -14.29 13.16
C SER A 126 -15.61 -14.50 11.97
N PRO A 127 -16.09 -14.92 10.79
CA PRO A 127 -15.26 -15.44 9.71
C PRO A 127 -14.80 -14.33 8.75
N VAL A 128 -14.38 -13.17 9.25
CA VAL A 128 -13.81 -12.13 8.37
C VAL A 128 -12.35 -12.52 8.11
N PRO A 129 -11.97 -12.88 6.87
CA PRO A 129 -10.60 -13.31 6.58
C PRO A 129 -9.60 -12.18 6.81
N ALA A 130 -8.40 -12.50 7.29
CA ALA A 130 -7.31 -11.54 7.32
C ALA A 130 -6.96 -11.12 5.89
N LEU A 131 -6.80 -9.81 5.67
CA LEU A 131 -6.36 -9.30 4.39
C LEU A 131 -4.87 -9.62 4.20
N VAL A 132 -4.45 -10.01 2.99
CA VAL A 132 -3.03 -10.23 2.64
C VAL A 132 -2.21 -11.00 3.71
N PRO A 133 -2.60 -12.24 4.08
CA PRO A 133 -1.98 -12.98 5.19
C PRO A 133 -0.50 -13.33 4.98
N HIS A 134 0.02 -13.21 3.76
CA HIS A 134 1.43 -13.47 3.43
C HIS A 134 2.28 -12.20 3.35
N LEU A 135 1.72 -11.04 3.70
CA LEU A 135 2.42 -9.76 3.58
C LEU A 135 3.61 -9.72 4.54
N HIS A 136 4.82 -9.65 3.99
CA HIS A 136 6.06 -9.53 4.75
C HIS A 136 6.75 -8.18 4.56
N THR A 137 6.39 -7.40 3.53
CA THR A 137 6.96 -6.07 3.28
C THR A 137 5.86 -5.06 3.04
N LEU A 138 5.83 -4.01 3.86
CA LEU A 138 4.90 -2.89 3.76
C LEU A 138 5.66 -1.57 3.67
N GLN A 139 5.52 -0.85 2.56
CA GLN A 139 6.08 0.49 2.40
C GLN A 139 4.96 1.48 2.10
N LEU A 140 4.79 2.48 2.96
CA LEU A 140 3.77 3.51 2.84
C LEU A 140 4.44 4.88 2.87
N SER A 141 4.24 5.69 1.83
CA SER A 141 4.65 7.08 1.87
C SER A 141 3.64 8.00 1.22
N GLY A 142 3.55 9.22 1.74
CA GLY A 142 2.64 10.25 1.24
C GLY A 142 1.78 10.85 2.35
N GLN A 143 0.57 11.27 1.97
CA GLN A 143 -0.40 11.82 2.91
C GLN A 143 -1.19 10.69 3.54
N LEU A 144 -0.72 10.25 4.71
CA LEU A 144 -1.27 9.12 5.45
C LEU A 144 -2.23 9.63 6.52
N ASP A 145 -3.50 9.22 6.45
CA ASP A 145 -4.59 9.69 7.31
C ASP A 145 -4.95 8.63 8.36
N PHE A 146 -3.93 8.22 9.13
CA PHE A 146 -4.10 7.31 10.25
C PHE A 146 -3.31 7.75 11.48
N GLN A 147 -3.75 7.27 12.64
CA GLN A 147 -3.05 7.42 13.91
C GLN A 147 -1.85 6.48 13.99
N VAL A 148 -0.70 7.00 14.42
CA VAL A 148 0.55 6.21 14.55
C VAL A 148 0.37 5.04 15.49
N GLU A 149 -0.40 5.22 16.55
CA GLU A 149 -0.73 4.17 17.52
C GLU A 149 -1.41 2.96 16.85
N LEU A 150 -2.36 3.20 15.94
CA LEU A 150 -3.03 2.12 15.19
C LEU A 150 -2.05 1.42 14.25
N TYR A 151 -1.15 2.17 13.62
CA TYR A 151 -0.12 1.59 12.75
C TYR A 151 0.85 0.71 13.53
N VAL A 152 1.35 1.17 14.68
CA VAL A 152 2.22 0.38 15.56
C VAL A 152 1.51 -0.88 16.04
N GLY A 153 0.26 -0.77 16.49
CA GLY A 153 -0.55 -1.92 16.89
C GLY A 153 -0.76 -2.94 15.74
N MET A 154 -0.93 -2.46 14.51
CA MET A 154 -1.00 -3.32 13.32
C MET A 154 0.32 -4.07 13.08
N VAL A 155 1.46 -3.37 13.17
CA VAL A 155 2.78 -3.99 13.00
C VAL A 155 3.04 -5.05 14.07
N GLU A 156 2.80 -4.73 15.34
CA GLU A 156 2.90 -5.69 16.45
C GLU A 156 1.97 -6.89 16.25
N SER A 157 0.72 -6.65 15.83
CA SER A 157 -0.24 -7.72 15.56
C SER A 157 0.31 -8.69 14.52
N ARG A 158 0.81 -8.17 13.40
CA ARG A 158 1.35 -8.97 12.30
C ARG A 158 2.70 -9.59 12.59
N TRP A 159 3.51 -8.99 13.45
CA TRP A 159 4.78 -9.57 13.91
C TRP A 159 4.56 -10.93 14.57
N THR A 160 3.45 -11.09 15.31
CA THR A 160 3.14 -12.36 15.98
C THR A 160 2.65 -13.48 15.06
N CYS A 161 2.29 -13.19 13.80
CA CYS A 161 1.67 -14.12 12.85
C CYS A 161 2.67 -15.09 12.16
N HIS A 162 3.28 -15.99 12.92
CA HIS A 162 4.22 -16.98 12.37
C HIS A 162 3.53 -18.02 11.47
N PRO A 163 4.16 -18.45 10.34
CA PRO A 163 5.47 -18.06 9.80
C PRO A 163 5.42 -16.84 8.85
N HIS A 164 4.27 -16.20 8.71
CA HIS A 164 4.00 -15.14 7.71
C HIS A 164 3.97 -13.74 8.32
N HIS A 165 4.89 -13.46 9.26
CA HIS A 165 4.96 -12.16 9.91
C HIS A 165 5.56 -11.08 8.99
N LEU A 166 5.25 -9.82 9.30
CA LEU A 166 5.92 -8.67 8.68
C LEU A 166 7.42 -8.72 8.99
N LYS A 167 8.26 -8.54 7.96
CA LYS A 167 9.73 -8.53 8.10
C LYS A 167 10.35 -7.16 7.87
N SER A 168 9.70 -6.34 7.04
CA SER A 168 10.17 -4.99 6.71
C SER A 168 8.98 -4.03 6.61
N VAL A 169 9.09 -2.92 7.32
CA VAL A 169 8.11 -1.84 7.32
C VAL A 169 8.81 -0.50 7.11
N ASP A 170 8.32 0.26 6.13
CA ASP A 170 8.83 1.60 5.80
C ASP A 170 7.65 2.57 5.78
N ILE A 171 7.71 3.60 6.60
CA ILE A 171 6.71 4.65 6.64
C ILE A 171 7.36 6.03 6.47
N CYS A 172 6.88 6.79 5.49
CA CYS A 172 7.27 8.19 5.28
C CYS A 172 6.04 9.10 5.22
N ARG A 173 5.81 9.85 6.30
CA ARG A 173 4.62 10.71 6.44
C ARG A 173 4.89 12.11 5.91
N PHE A 174 4.01 12.60 5.04
CA PHE A 174 4.09 13.96 4.52
C PHE A 174 3.23 14.89 5.39
N MET A 175 3.88 15.70 6.23
CA MET A 175 3.20 16.56 7.20
C MET A 175 3.19 18.03 6.75
N GLY A 176 2.03 18.68 6.88
CA GLY A 176 1.90 20.12 6.73
C GLY A 176 2.23 20.86 8.03
N TRP A 177 2.61 22.14 7.92
CA TRP A 177 3.20 22.94 9.01
C TRP A 177 2.33 23.10 10.28
N ARG A 178 1.03 22.79 10.23
CA ARG A 178 0.10 22.98 11.35
C ARG A 178 -0.07 21.77 12.27
N ARG A 179 0.19 20.53 11.81
CA ARG A 179 -0.10 19.30 12.59
C ARG A 179 1.07 18.84 13.48
N GLU A 180 2.26 19.44 13.37
CA GLU A 180 3.47 18.93 14.04
C GLU A 180 3.36 18.94 15.58
N ARG A 181 2.72 19.94 16.22
CA ARG A 181 2.98 20.21 17.64
C ARG A 181 2.11 19.46 18.66
N GLU A 182 0.94 18.95 18.27
CA GLU A 182 -0.04 18.37 19.23
C GLU A 182 0.12 16.85 19.42
N GLU A 183 0.67 16.13 18.44
CA GLU A 183 0.75 14.66 18.47
C GLU A 183 2.19 14.13 18.56
N GLU A 184 3.20 14.99 18.62
CA GLU A 184 4.60 14.58 18.48
C GLU A 184 5.07 13.66 19.61
N GLU A 185 4.79 13.99 20.88
CA GLU A 185 5.18 13.15 22.01
C GLU A 185 4.48 11.79 22.00
N ALA A 186 3.18 11.76 21.69
CA ALA A 186 2.41 10.51 21.59
C ALA A 186 2.92 9.64 20.44
N ASN A 187 3.24 10.24 19.29
CA ASN A 187 3.80 9.53 18.15
C ASN A 187 5.19 8.97 18.45
N ILE A 188 6.05 9.72 19.14
CA ILE A 188 7.38 9.25 19.57
C ILE A 188 7.24 8.04 20.50
N LEU A 189 6.36 8.14 21.49
CA LEU A 189 6.10 7.04 22.44
C LEU A 189 5.57 5.80 21.72
N ALA A 190 4.59 5.96 20.82
CA ALA A 190 4.06 4.85 20.03
C ALA A 190 5.16 4.17 19.20
N LEU A 191 5.97 4.95 18.47
CA LEU A 191 7.02 4.42 17.60
C LEU A 191 8.13 3.70 18.38
N SER A 192 8.46 4.13 19.59
CA SER A 192 9.50 3.48 20.40
C SER A 192 9.17 2.02 20.77
N ARG A 193 7.91 1.61 20.70
CA ARG A 193 7.52 0.21 20.88
C ARG A 193 8.07 -0.70 19.77
N LEU A 194 8.29 -0.14 18.57
CA LEU A 194 8.88 -0.90 17.47
C LEU A 194 10.36 -1.23 17.71
N ASP A 195 11.07 -0.52 18.60
CA ASP A 195 12.48 -0.76 18.90
C ASP A 195 12.74 -2.18 19.42
N VAL A 196 11.78 -2.72 20.18
CA VAL A 196 11.84 -4.12 20.65
C VAL A 196 11.79 -5.07 19.45
N LEU A 197 10.87 -4.84 18.51
CA LEU A 197 10.73 -5.68 17.31
C LEU A 197 11.95 -5.56 16.39
N VAL A 198 12.56 -4.37 16.31
CA VAL A 198 13.82 -4.15 15.57
C VAL A 198 14.93 -5.01 16.15
N SER A 199 15.03 -5.08 17.48
CA SER A 199 16.02 -5.93 18.15
C SER A 199 15.80 -7.44 17.90
N GLU A 200 14.56 -7.84 17.56
CA GLU A 200 14.19 -9.20 17.19
C GLU A 200 14.33 -9.49 15.68
N GLY A 201 14.67 -8.48 14.86
CA GLY A 201 14.97 -8.63 13.44
C GLY A 201 13.96 -7.98 12.49
N LEU A 202 12.99 -7.20 12.98
CA LEU A 202 12.13 -6.37 12.12
C LEU A 202 12.93 -5.22 11.50
N ASP A 203 12.91 -5.09 10.18
CA ASP A 203 13.47 -3.93 9.49
C ASP A 203 12.45 -2.77 9.52
N VAL A 204 12.76 -1.70 10.24
CA VAL A 204 11.87 -0.54 10.42
C VAL A 204 12.56 0.72 9.92
N THR A 205 11.91 1.41 8.98
CA THR A 205 12.28 2.77 8.59
C THR A 205 11.09 3.69 8.84
N VAL A 206 11.30 4.74 9.63
CA VAL A 206 10.27 5.75 9.93
C VAL A 206 10.85 7.12 9.60
N SER A 207 10.14 7.87 8.77
CA SER A 207 10.55 9.21 8.38
C SER A 207 9.36 10.15 8.23
N THR A 208 9.65 11.44 8.34
CA THR A 208 8.69 12.52 8.14
C THR A 208 9.26 13.48 7.11
N GLN A 209 8.46 13.81 6.11
CA GLN A 209 8.79 14.81 5.10
C GLN A 209 7.84 16.00 5.22
N ARG A 210 8.39 17.21 5.09
CA ARG A 210 7.59 18.45 5.07
C ARG A 210 7.10 18.73 3.65
N MET A 211 5.81 19.05 3.53
CA MET A 211 5.22 19.59 2.28
C MET A 211 5.22 21.11 2.26
#